data_AF-A0A1D2QIH3-F1
#
_entry.id   AF-A0A1D2QIH3-F1
#
_cell.length_a   1.000
_cell.length_b   1.000
_cell.length_c   1.000
_cell.angle_alpha   90.00
_cell.angle_beta   90.00
_cell.angle_gamma   90.00
#
_symmetry.space_group_name_H-M   'P 1'
#
loop_
_entity.id
_entity.type
_entity.pdbx_description
1 polymer ?
#
loop_
_entity_poly.entity_id
_entity_poly.type
_entity_poly.pdbx_seq_one_letter_code
_entity_poly.pdbx_strand_id
1 'polypeptide(L)'
;MAAAGVQWDHVTKIDPNKALHKGDAYAAIAEMGTDAIIIGGTTNVTESSVQSILDALTPAEIQIFIEPTYRPIQFHRRGSLVTWFQPS
;
A
#
# COMPACT_ATOMS: atom_id res chain seq x y z
N MET A 1 2.09 27.88 12.42
CA MET A 1 1.39 27.49 11.18
C MET A 1 1.52 25.98 11.06
N ALA A 2 0.44 25.22 11.26
CA ALA A 2 0.44 23.80 10.94
C ALA A 2 0.68 23.65 9.43
N ALA A 3 1.52 22.71 9.02
CA ALA A 3 1.64 22.37 7.60
C ALA A 3 0.23 22.07 7.05
N ALA A 4 -0.08 22.54 5.84
CA ALA A 4 -1.32 22.17 5.17
C ALA A 4 -1.31 20.65 5.00
N GLY A 5 -1.96 19.94 5.91
CA GLY A 5 -2.02 18.48 5.89
C GLY A 5 -2.74 18.04 4.63
N VAL A 6 -2.26 16.97 4.02
CA VAL A 6 -3.01 16.30 2.95
C VAL A 6 -4.34 15.85 3.55
N GLN A 7 -5.46 16.33 3.00
CA GLN A 7 -6.79 15.83 3.33
C GLN A 7 -7.04 14.59 2.48
N TRP A 8 -7.36 13.47 3.12
CA TRP A 8 -7.80 12.26 2.43
C TRP A 8 -9.29 12.07 2.71
N ASP A 9 -10.06 11.84 1.65
CA ASP A 9 -11.49 11.55 1.70
C ASP A 9 -11.73 10.03 1.67
N HIS A 10 -10.91 9.27 0.95
CA HIS A 10 -11.04 7.82 0.79
C HIS A 10 -9.69 7.09 0.68
N VAL A 11 -9.51 6.06 1.51
CA VAL A 11 -8.33 5.19 1.49
C VAL A 11 -8.76 3.75 1.27
N THR A 12 -8.15 3.08 0.29
CA THR A 12 -8.41 1.67 0.00
C THR A 12 -7.41 0.78 0.73
N LYS A 13 -7.92 -0.18 1.51
CA LYS A 13 -7.08 -1.21 2.17
C LYS A 13 -7.10 -2.51 1.37
N ILE A 14 -5.92 -3.05 1.09
CA ILE A 14 -5.72 -4.33 0.40
C ILE A 14 -5.15 -5.34 1.38
N ASP A 15 -5.84 -6.47 1.52
CA ASP A 15 -5.38 -7.63 2.29
C ASP A 15 -4.58 -8.58 1.39
N PRO A 16 -3.27 -8.81 1.64
CA PRO A 16 -2.45 -9.70 0.83
C PRO A 16 -2.91 -11.15 0.76
N ASN A 17 -3.75 -11.59 1.70
CA ASN A 17 -4.32 -12.94 1.68
C ASN A 17 -5.58 -13.05 0.80
N LYS A 18 -6.08 -11.93 0.27
CA LYS A 18 -7.26 -11.91 -0.60
C LYS A 18 -6.84 -11.71 -2.05
N ALA A 19 -7.12 -12.72 -2.86
CA ALA A 19 -6.95 -12.61 -4.30
C ALA A 19 -8.00 -11.65 -4.88
N LEU A 20 -7.58 -10.87 -5.88
CA LEU A 20 -8.52 -10.16 -6.74
C LEU A 20 -9.34 -11.15 -7.58
N HIS A 21 -10.50 -10.71 -8.06
CA HIS A 21 -11.25 -11.51 -9.01
C HIS A 21 -10.48 -11.63 -10.33
N LYS A 22 -10.79 -12.68 -11.09
CA LYS A 22 -10.16 -12.92 -12.38
C LYS A 22 -10.44 -11.75 -13.33
N GLY A 23 -9.38 -11.09 -13.78
CA GLY A 23 -9.44 -9.95 -14.70
C GLY A 23 -9.27 -8.59 -14.04
N ASP A 24 -9.31 -8.52 -12.71
CA ASP A 24 -9.04 -7.29 -11.97
C ASP A 24 -7.54 -7.05 -11.83
N ALA A 25 -7.13 -5.77 -11.80
CA ALA A 25 -5.75 -5.35 -11.60
C ALA A 25 -5.64 -4.42 -10.39
N TYR A 26 -4.61 -4.60 -9.56
CA TYR A 26 -4.36 -3.71 -8.42
C TYR A 26 -4.17 -2.25 -8.85
N ALA A 27 -3.53 -2.00 -10.00
CA ALA A 27 -3.36 -0.66 -10.54
C ALA A 27 -4.69 0.06 -10.81
N ALA A 28 -5.75 -0.66 -11.18
CA ALA A 28 -7.07 -0.09 -11.42
C ALA A 28 -7.69 0.53 -10.15
N ILE A 29 -7.28 0.07 -8.95
CA ILE A 29 -7.71 0.66 -7.68
C ILE A 29 -7.26 2.13 -7.58
N ALA A 30 -6.06 2.44 -8.06
CA ALA A 30 -5.56 3.81 -8.08
C ALA A 30 -6.33 4.70 -9.07
N GLU A 31 -6.81 4.13 -10.18
CA GLU A 31 -7.59 4.84 -11.20
C GLU A 31 -9.04 5.14 -10.76
N MET A 32 -9.55 4.42 -9.75
CA MET A 32 -10.90 4.61 -9.20
C MET A 32 -11.03 5.81 -8.24
N GLY A 33 -9.98 6.61 -8.08
CA GLY A 33 -10.04 7.86 -7.32
C GLY A 33 -9.82 7.70 -5.81
N THR A 34 -9.10 6.67 -5.37
CA THR A 34 -8.66 6.56 -3.97
C THR A 34 -7.46 7.48 -3.71
N ASP A 35 -7.41 8.14 -2.55
CA ASP A 35 -6.34 9.10 -2.22
C ASP A 35 -5.03 8.40 -1.84
N ALA A 36 -5.15 7.21 -1.25
CA ALA A 36 -4.04 6.35 -0.88
C ALA A 36 -4.46 4.89 -0.86
N ILE A 37 -3.45 4.01 -0.91
CA ILE A 37 -3.59 2.57 -0.69
C ILE A 37 -2.84 2.18 0.57
N ILE A 38 -3.46 1.34 1.41
CA ILE A 38 -2.79 0.65 2.53
C ILE A 38 -2.76 -0.84 2.24
N ILE A 39 -1.57 -1.44 2.27
CA ILE A 39 -1.39 -2.90 2.19
C ILE A 39 -1.27 -3.44 3.62
N GLY A 40 -2.19 -4.30 4.03
CA GLY A 40 -2.21 -4.85 5.38
C GLY A 40 -3.33 -5.86 5.61
N GLY A 41 -3.04 -6.90 6.40
CA GLY A 41 -3.98 -7.97 6.74
C GLY A 41 -3.75 -8.48 8.16
N THR A 42 -4.68 -9.27 8.70
CA THR A 42 -4.63 -9.63 10.13
C THR A 42 -3.64 -10.77 10.43
N THR A 43 -3.58 -11.79 9.58
CA THR A 43 -2.76 -12.99 9.79
C THR A 43 -2.07 -13.38 8.49
N ASN A 44 -0.99 -14.17 8.58
CA ASN A 44 -0.32 -14.78 7.43
C ASN A 44 0.17 -13.80 6.33
N VAL A 45 0.29 -12.50 6.65
CA VAL A 45 0.92 -11.53 5.76
C VAL A 45 2.40 -11.88 5.67
N THR A 46 2.88 -12.11 4.45
CA THR A 46 4.29 -12.42 4.17
C THR A 46 4.90 -11.31 3.33
N GLU A 47 6.22 -11.15 3.42
CA GLU A 47 6.96 -10.21 2.58
C GLU A 47 6.71 -10.45 1.09
N SER A 48 6.69 -11.72 0.66
CA SER A 48 6.44 -12.07 -0.75
C SER A 48 5.02 -11.68 -1.22
N SER A 49 4.00 -11.87 -0.37
CA SER A 49 2.62 -11.47 -0.69
C SER A 49 2.45 -9.95 -0.77
N VAL A 50 3.21 -9.20 0.02
CA VAL A 50 3.20 -7.73 -0.03
C VAL A 50 3.98 -7.23 -1.23
N GLN A 51 5.14 -7.83 -1.52
CA GLN A 51 5.99 -7.49 -2.65
C GLN A 51 5.25 -7.67 -3.99
N SER A 52 4.51 -8.77 -4.16
CA SER A 52 3.77 -9.01 -5.40
C SER A 52 2.71 -7.94 -5.67
N ILE A 53 2.05 -7.42 -4.62
CA ILE A 53 1.10 -6.31 -4.72
C ILE A 53 1.83 -5.00 -5.03
N LEU A 54 2.97 -4.74 -4.38
CA LEU A 54 3.78 -3.54 -4.63
C LEU A 54 4.30 -3.51 -6.07
N ASP A 55 4.74 -4.65 -6.60
CA ASP A 55 5.17 -4.76 -7.99
C ASP A 55 4.00 -4.45 -8.94
N ALA A 56 2.81 -4.98 -8.67
CA ALA A 56 1.59 -4.70 -9.44
C ALA A 56 1.12 -3.24 -9.34
N LEU A 57 1.45 -2.55 -8.23
CA LEU A 57 1.17 -1.13 -7.99
C LEU A 57 2.30 -0.20 -8.44
N THR A 58 3.37 -0.70 -9.04
CA THR A 58 4.46 0.13 -9.61
C THR A 58 3.97 1.29 -10.49
N PRO A 59 2.96 1.13 -11.37
CA PRO A 59 2.47 2.24 -12.20
C PRO A 59 1.57 3.24 -11.44
N ALA A 60 1.17 2.97 -10.20
CA ALA A 60 0.30 3.86 -9.45
C ALA A 60 1.06 5.12 -8.99
N GLU A 61 0.46 6.29 -9.22
CA GLU A 61 1.02 7.59 -8.84
C GLU A 61 0.61 8.06 -7.43
N ILE A 62 -0.30 7.32 -6.78
CA ILE A 62 -0.78 7.62 -5.43
C ILE A 62 0.12 7.04 -4.35
N GLN A 63 -0.04 7.55 -3.12
CA GLN A 63 0.74 7.08 -1.97
C GLN A 63 0.33 5.66 -1.55
N ILE A 64 1.32 4.82 -1.27
CA ILE A 64 1.14 3.44 -0.82
C ILE A 64 1.81 3.30 0.55
N PHE A 65 1.03 2.84 1.53
CA PHE A 65 1.47 2.57 2.89
C PHE A 65 1.43 1.07 3.17
N ILE A 66 2.30 0.60 4.06
CA ILE A 66 2.31 -0.78 4.54
C ILE A 66 1.95 -0.75 6.01
N GLU A 67 0.87 -1.46 6.38
CA GLU A 67 0.52 -1.67 7.77
C GLU A 67 1.49 -2.69 8.38
N PRO A 68 2.16 -2.38 9.50
CA PRO A 68 3.13 -3.26 10.13
C PRO A 68 2.41 -4.45 10.80
N THR A 69 2.09 -5.44 9.99
CA THR A 69 1.43 -6.70 10.35
C THR A 69 2.40 -7.88 10.29
N TYR A 70 3.59 -7.65 9.74
CA TYR A 70 4.73 -8.54 9.71
C TYR A 70 6.00 -7.73 10.01
N ARG A 71 7.10 -8.40 10.34
CA ARG A 71 8.44 -7.79 10.50
C ARG A 71 9.17 -7.87 9.16
N PRO A 72 9.19 -6.81 8.33
CA PRO A 72 10.01 -6.81 7.13
C PRO A 72 11.49 -6.75 7.49
N ILE A 73 12.33 -7.51 6.79
CA ILE A 73 13.79 -7.55 7.00
C ILE A 73 14.50 -6.43 6.21
N GLN A 74 14.00 -6.07 5.02
CA GLN A 74 14.42 -4.90 4.25
C GLN A 74 13.47 -4.67 3.08
N PHE A 75 13.08 -3.42 2.78
CA PHE A 75 12.35 -3.08 1.56
C PHE A 75 12.97 -1.85 0.89
N HIS A 76 13.28 -1.93 -0.40
CA HIS A 76 13.89 -0.84 -1.17
C HIS A 76 13.08 -0.59 -2.45
N ARG A 77 12.24 0.44 -2.46
CA ARG A 77 11.63 0.96 -3.69
C ARG A 77 12.60 1.95 -4.34
N ARG A 78 13.06 1.66 -5.56
CA ARG A 78 13.76 2.68 -6.36
C ARG A 78 12.75 3.76 -6.77
N GLY A 79 12.98 5.01 -6.35
CA GLY A 79 12.38 6.19 -6.97
C GLY A 79 11.21 6.89 -6.26
N SER A 80 10.71 6.40 -5.12
CA SER A 80 9.72 7.14 -4.32
C SER A 80 9.82 6.78 -2.84
N LEU A 81 9.84 7.82 -1.99
CA LEU A 81 10.01 7.73 -0.54
C LEU A 81 8.79 7.02 0.07
N VAL A 82 9.01 5.83 0.66
CA VAL A 82 8.01 5.20 1.54
C VAL A 82 8.36 5.61 2.97
N THR A 83 7.56 6.47 3.58
CA THR A 83 7.76 6.89 4.97
C THR A 83 7.17 5.84 5.91
N TRP A 84 8.02 5.23 6.73
CA TRP A 84 7.58 4.38 7.84
C TRP A 84 7.03 5.26 8.96
N PHE A 85 5.76 5.07 9.33
CA PHE A 85 5.24 5.61 10.58
C PHE A 85 5.59 4.65 11.71
N GLN A 86 6.61 4.95 12.50
CA GLN A 86 6.83 4.34 13.81
C GLN A 86 6.17 5.22 14.87
N PRO A 87 5.10 4.78 15.54
CA PRO A 87 4.67 5.44 16.76
C PRO A 87 5.72 5.19 17.85
N SER A 88 6.04 6.26 18.58
CA SER A 88 6.94 6.31 19.74
C SER A 88 6.52 5.37 20.86
#